data_AF-A0A2V9TUL4-F1
#
_entry.id   AF-A0A2V9TUL4-F1
#
_cell.length_a   1.000
_cell.length_b   1.000
_cell.length_c   1.000
_cell.angle_alpha   90.00
_cell.angle_beta   90.00
_cell.angle_gamma   90.00
#
_symmetry.space_group_name_H-M   'P 1'
#
loop_
_entity.id
_entity.type
_entity.pdbx_description
1 polymer ?
#
loop_
_entity_poly.entity_id
_entity_poly.type
_entity_poly.pdbx_seq_one_letter_code
_entity_poly.pdbx_strand_id
1 'polypeptide(L)'
;MSGAVIHVVVFSFFTHGGIVAAQSSAGTTAEQIGTVRVDAAPGHVINSFDPDSALGSSIDVLSRTGIDKVYTPHIVQEALSAGWGPITYRNNTELRMAAWHWTENGIWSDAAHRSGYFTGSTELKEPIKYILAYALPHRGFATSGDRPIQGPNLTYWKSNPYLTSRFTGESDALHPQWVVVDLQAEKPVSAVRLTWMNPYATTYQVEYWIGADALDFDEGPKGEWKVFPSGVLKNASGGTVTLKLSGVPVSTRFLRILMTQS
;
A
#
# COMPACT_ATOMS: atom_id res chain seq x y z
N MET A 1 40.32 -17.09 -34.18
CA MET A 1 39.34 -16.40 -35.04
C MET A 1 37.99 -16.54 -34.34
N SER A 2 37.63 -15.55 -33.53
CA SER A 2 36.41 -15.59 -32.72
C SER A 2 35.34 -14.78 -33.45
N GLY A 3 34.28 -15.45 -33.89
CA GLY A 3 33.14 -14.81 -34.55
C GLY A 3 32.23 -14.20 -33.50
N ALA A 4 32.05 -12.88 -33.53
CA ALA A 4 31.07 -12.18 -32.71
C ALA A 4 29.67 -12.45 -33.29
N VAL A 5 28.84 -13.16 -32.53
CA VAL A 5 27.41 -13.32 -32.81
C VAL A 5 26.70 -12.08 -32.26
N ILE A 6 26.11 -11.29 -33.15
CA ILE A 6 25.26 -10.15 -32.78
C ILE A 6 23.84 -10.70 -32.58
N HIS A 7 23.37 -10.72 -31.33
CA HIS A 7 21.97 -10.98 -31.03
C HIS A 7 21.17 -9.67 -31.17
N VAL A 8 20.27 -9.62 -32.14
CA VAL A 8 19.29 -8.53 -32.30
C VAL A 8 18.06 -8.88 -31.47
N VAL A 9 17.77 -8.09 -30.44
CA VAL A 9 16.53 -8.21 -29.66
C VAL A 9 15.55 -7.15 -30.20
N VAL A 10 14.42 -7.61 -30.73
CA VAL A 10 13.31 -6.77 -31.20
C VAL A 10 12.25 -6.75 -30.12
N PHE A 11 11.96 -5.57 -29.54
CA PHE A 11 10.81 -5.38 -28.67
C PHE A 11 9.64 -4.81 -29.48
N SER A 12 8.52 -5.54 -29.54
CA SER A 12 7.26 -5.08 -30.14
C SER A 12 6.25 -4.83 -29.03
N PHE A 13 5.84 -3.57 -28.82
CA PHE A 13 4.73 -3.22 -27.93
C PHE A 13 3.46 -3.07 -28.76
N PHE A 14 2.41 -3.85 -28.46
CA PHE A 14 1.06 -3.68 -28.99
C PHE A 14 0.14 -3.17 -27.89
N THR A 15 -0.29 -1.92 -27.96
CA THR A 15 -1.37 -1.38 -27.11
C THR A 15 -2.69 -1.48 -27.85
N HIS A 16 -3.61 -2.34 -27.38
CA HIS A 16 -5.00 -2.38 -27.85
C HIS A 16 -5.88 -1.56 -26.91
N GLY A 17 -6.31 -0.37 -27.34
CA GLY A 17 -7.33 0.44 -26.67
C GLY A 17 -8.63 0.44 -27.48
N GLY A 18 -9.72 -0.05 -26.88
CA GLY A 18 -11.06 -0.05 -27.48
C GLY A 18 -11.67 1.35 -27.58
N ILE A 19 -12.44 1.58 -28.64
CA ILE A 19 -13.02 2.87 -29.03
C ILE A 19 -14.40 3.04 -28.40
N VAL A 20 -14.63 4.15 -27.69
CA VAL A 20 -15.96 4.77 -27.53
C VAL A 20 -15.87 6.16 -28.15
N ALA A 21 -16.63 6.38 -29.21
CA ALA A 21 -16.60 7.60 -30.01
C ALA A 21 -17.42 8.73 -29.35
N ALA A 22 -16.76 9.84 -29.04
CA ALA A 22 -17.38 11.16 -28.95
C ALA A 22 -16.65 12.07 -29.94
N GLN A 23 -17.36 12.51 -30.97
CA GLN A 23 -16.84 13.36 -32.04
C GLN A 23 -16.45 14.73 -31.48
N SER A 24 -15.15 14.97 -31.36
CA SER A 24 -14.58 16.31 -31.33
C SER A 24 -13.85 16.53 -32.67
N SER A 25 -14.02 17.72 -33.23
CA SER A 25 -13.47 18.14 -34.51
C SER A 25 -11.98 17.82 -34.59
N ALA A 26 -11.62 16.95 -35.55
CA ALA A 26 -10.25 16.53 -35.80
C ALA A 26 -9.40 17.74 -36.25
N GLY A 27 -8.77 18.42 -35.29
CA GLY A 27 -7.50 19.07 -35.57
C GLY A 27 -6.49 17.97 -35.85
N THR A 28 -5.92 17.97 -37.04
CA THR A 28 -4.78 17.11 -37.39
C THR A 28 -3.60 17.45 -36.49
N THR A 29 -3.53 16.81 -35.33
CA THR A 29 -2.29 16.73 -34.56
C THR A 29 -1.36 15.85 -35.38
N ALA A 30 -0.38 16.45 -36.05
CA ALA A 30 0.67 15.70 -36.73
C ALA A 30 1.29 14.74 -35.72
N GLU A 31 1.31 13.45 -36.04
CA GLU A 31 1.90 12.42 -35.21
C GLU A 31 3.36 12.78 -34.95
N GLN A 32 3.68 13.16 -33.71
CA GLN A 32 4.99 13.66 -33.37
C GLN A 32 5.96 12.48 -33.30
N ILE A 33 6.63 12.17 -34.42
CA ILE A 33 7.60 11.09 -34.49
C ILE A 33 8.83 11.49 -33.66
N GLY A 34 8.91 10.99 -32.43
CA GLY A 34 10.12 11.07 -31.61
C GLY A 34 11.20 10.19 -32.21
N THR A 35 12.36 10.77 -32.53
CA THR A 35 13.53 9.97 -32.94
C THR A 35 14.39 9.65 -31.71
N VAL A 36 14.47 8.38 -31.32
CA VAL A 36 15.40 7.92 -30.28
C VAL A 36 16.75 7.61 -30.94
N ARG A 37 17.81 8.32 -30.53
CA ARG A 37 19.19 8.00 -30.91
C ARG A 37 19.87 7.33 -29.73
N VAL A 38 20.28 6.07 -29.92
CA VAL A 38 21.07 5.32 -28.94
C VAL A 38 22.54 5.43 -29.36
N ASP A 39 23.36 6.08 -28.54
CA ASP A 39 24.81 6.11 -28.73
C ASP A 39 25.45 4.93 -27.98
N ALA A 40 25.97 3.97 -28.73
CA ALA A 40 26.65 2.78 -28.21
C ALA A 40 28.16 2.79 -28.50
N ALA A 41 28.74 3.95 -28.85
CA ALA A 41 30.17 4.05 -29.10
C ALA A 41 30.95 3.79 -27.79
N PRO A 42 31.89 2.82 -27.75
CA PRO A 42 32.63 2.50 -26.53
C PRO A 42 33.41 3.69 -25.91
N GLY A 43 33.78 4.67 -26.73
CA GLY A 43 34.46 5.89 -26.29
C GLY A 43 33.54 6.95 -25.67
N HIS A 44 32.21 6.79 -25.75
CA HIS A 44 31.21 7.70 -25.19
C HIS A 44 30.52 7.13 -23.94
N VAL A 45 31.05 6.05 -23.36
CA VAL A 45 30.53 5.45 -22.13
C VAL A 45 30.70 6.43 -20.96
N ILE A 46 29.59 6.83 -20.36
CA ILE A 46 29.57 7.74 -19.19
C ILE A 46 29.45 6.99 -17.85
N ASN A 47 28.96 5.75 -17.87
CA ASN A 47 28.84 4.88 -16.70
C ASN A 47 28.74 3.41 -17.13
N SER A 48 29.05 2.49 -16.23
CA SER A 48 28.99 1.05 -16.45
C SER A 48 28.36 0.35 -15.25
N PHE A 49 27.57 -0.68 -15.49
CA PHE A 49 27.05 -1.56 -14.45
C PHE A 49 27.13 -3.01 -14.92
N ASP A 50 27.16 -3.94 -13.96
CA ASP A 50 27.02 -5.36 -14.24
C ASP A 50 25.53 -5.70 -14.35
N PRO A 51 25.00 -6.06 -15.54
CA PRO A 51 23.58 -6.34 -15.71
C PRO A 51 23.10 -7.52 -14.87
N ASP A 52 23.95 -8.52 -14.61
CA ASP A 52 23.58 -9.70 -13.81
C ASP A 52 23.39 -9.35 -12.33
N SER A 53 23.97 -8.24 -11.87
CA SER A 53 23.84 -7.74 -10.50
C SER A 53 22.88 -6.55 -10.39
N ALA A 54 22.67 -5.81 -11.48
CA ALA A 54 21.88 -4.57 -11.47
C ALA A 54 20.44 -4.76 -11.93
N LEU A 55 20.17 -5.81 -12.72
CA LEU A 55 18.83 -6.15 -13.17
C LEU A 55 18.32 -7.36 -12.39
N GLY A 56 17.01 -7.42 -12.21
CA GLY A 56 16.34 -8.49 -11.49
C GLY A 56 14.86 -8.52 -11.86
N SER A 57 14.20 -9.61 -11.51
CA SER A 57 12.76 -9.76 -11.65
C SER A 57 12.14 -10.32 -10.38
N SER A 58 10.81 -10.44 -10.35
CA SER A 58 10.07 -11.02 -9.25
C SER A 58 9.05 -12.06 -9.72
N ILE A 59 8.82 -13.05 -8.86
CA ILE A 59 7.64 -13.91 -8.90
C ILE A 59 6.86 -13.62 -7.62
N ASP A 60 5.94 -12.66 -7.69
CA ASP A 60 5.22 -12.12 -6.54
C ASP A 60 3.69 -12.15 -6.73
N VAL A 61 2.98 -11.77 -5.66
CA VAL A 61 1.50 -11.61 -5.64
C VAL A 61 0.71 -12.87 -6.06
N LEU A 62 1.25 -14.06 -5.77
CA LEU A 62 0.57 -15.32 -6.08
C LEU A 62 -0.35 -15.78 -4.94
N SER A 63 -1.55 -16.25 -5.31
CA SER A 63 -2.38 -17.04 -4.39
C SER A 63 -1.71 -18.39 -4.07
N ARG A 64 -2.17 -19.12 -3.04
CA ARG A 64 -1.69 -20.49 -2.76
C ARG A 64 -1.74 -21.38 -4.01
N THR A 65 -2.85 -21.32 -4.75
CA THR A 65 -3.01 -22.06 -6.00
C THR A 65 -2.06 -21.58 -7.10
N GLY A 66 -1.74 -20.28 -7.14
CA GLY A 66 -0.72 -19.74 -8.04
C GLY A 66 0.67 -20.26 -7.70
N ILE A 67 1.04 -20.26 -6.41
CA ILE A 67 2.32 -20.77 -5.91
C ILE A 67 2.50 -22.24 -6.34
N ASP A 68 1.48 -23.08 -6.16
CA ASP A 68 1.56 -24.50 -6.53
C ASP A 68 1.81 -24.73 -8.03
N LYS A 69 1.31 -23.85 -8.88
CA LYS A 69 1.48 -23.95 -10.33
C LYS A 69 2.81 -23.37 -10.79
N VAL A 70 3.21 -22.22 -10.24
CA VAL A 70 4.37 -21.46 -10.70
C VAL A 70 5.68 -22.02 -10.16
N TYR A 71 5.73 -22.47 -8.90
CA TYR A 71 6.96 -23.02 -8.32
C TYR A 71 7.20 -24.50 -8.63
N THR A 72 6.84 -24.92 -9.84
CA THR A 72 7.21 -26.24 -10.36
C THR A 72 8.61 -26.19 -10.97
N PRO A 73 9.40 -27.29 -10.96
CA PRO A 73 10.75 -27.29 -11.53
C PRO A 73 10.81 -26.75 -12.96
N HIS A 74 9.83 -27.10 -13.80
CA HIS A 74 9.77 -26.63 -15.18
C HIS A 74 9.57 -25.11 -15.26
N ILE A 75 8.57 -24.54 -14.57
CA ILE A 75 8.29 -23.10 -14.69
C ILE A 75 9.41 -22.26 -14.08
N VAL A 76 10.03 -22.72 -12.98
CA VAL A 76 11.20 -22.04 -12.41
C VAL A 76 12.37 -22.04 -13.39
N GLN A 77 12.62 -23.15 -14.08
CA GLN A 77 13.67 -23.23 -15.09
C GLN A 77 13.41 -22.29 -16.27
N GLU A 78 12.17 -22.20 -16.75
CA GLU A 78 11.78 -21.25 -17.80
C GLU A 78 11.87 -19.79 -17.34
N ALA A 79 11.49 -19.49 -16.09
CA ALA A 79 11.62 -18.14 -15.55
C ALA A 79 13.09 -17.70 -15.49
N LEU A 80 13.99 -18.60 -15.05
CA LEU A 80 15.43 -18.35 -14.99
C LEU A 80 16.07 -18.25 -16.38
N SER A 81 15.53 -18.93 -17.40
CA SER A 81 16.05 -18.87 -18.77
C SER A 81 15.78 -17.53 -19.47
N ALA A 82 14.87 -16.71 -18.93
CA ALA A 82 14.50 -15.42 -19.50
C ALA A 82 15.58 -14.33 -19.39
N GLY A 83 16.67 -14.57 -18.65
CA GLY A 83 17.84 -13.68 -18.64
C GLY A 83 17.68 -12.38 -17.85
N TRP A 84 16.71 -12.31 -16.93
CA TRP A 84 16.49 -11.13 -16.07
C TRP A 84 17.44 -11.03 -14.88
N GLY A 85 18.43 -11.92 -14.76
CA GLY A 85 19.28 -12.01 -13.58
C GLY A 85 18.53 -12.63 -12.39
N PRO A 86 18.86 -12.23 -11.14
CA PRO A 86 18.22 -12.74 -9.94
C PRO A 86 16.70 -12.56 -9.94
N ILE A 87 15.98 -13.64 -9.63
CA ILE A 87 14.53 -13.61 -9.42
C ILE A 87 14.27 -13.63 -7.92
N THR A 88 13.64 -12.58 -7.43
CA THR A 88 13.20 -12.50 -6.03
C THR A 88 11.80 -13.10 -5.88
N TYR A 89 11.57 -13.79 -4.77
CA TYR A 89 10.23 -14.16 -4.35
C TYR A 89 9.90 -13.40 -3.08
N ARG A 90 8.82 -12.62 -3.11
CA ARG A 90 8.31 -11.95 -1.93
C ARG A 90 6.80 -12.01 -1.93
N ASN A 91 6.24 -12.33 -0.77
CA ASN A 91 4.82 -12.13 -0.59
C ASN A 91 4.59 -10.64 -0.37
N ASN A 92 3.56 -10.09 -1.01
CA ASN A 92 3.17 -8.70 -0.89
C ASN A 92 2.39 -8.46 0.43
N THR A 93 2.94 -8.93 1.54
CA THR A 93 2.29 -8.92 2.85
C THR A 93 2.28 -7.53 3.47
N GLU A 94 3.41 -6.83 3.33
CA GLU A 94 3.65 -5.49 3.83
C GLU A 94 2.79 -4.44 3.12
N LEU A 95 2.58 -4.52 1.80
CA LEU A 95 1.68 -3.58 1.10
C LEU A 95 0.20 -3.96 1.26
N ARG A 96 -0.11 -5.13 1.84
CA ARG A 96 -1.49 -5.57 2.14
C ARG A 96 -1.87 -5.39 3.61
N MET A 97 -1.07 -4.65 4.39
CA MET A 97 -1.26 -4.50 5.84
C MET A 97 -1.51 -5.85 6.56
N ALA A 98 -0.83 -6.89 6.09
CA ALA A 98 -0.95 -8.25 6.60
C ALA A 98 0.24 -8.54 7.52
N ALA A 99 -0.02 -9.29 8.58
CA ALA A 99 1.05 -9.96 9.29
C ALA A 99 1.43 -11.22 8.52
N TRP A 100 2.65 -11.68 8.72
CA TRP A 100 3.11 -12.91 8.11
C TRP A 100 4.07 -13.63 9.04
N HIS A 101 4.19 -14.93 8.82
CA HIS A 101 5.16 -15.75 9.53
C HIS A 101 5.85 -16.70 8.57
N TRP A 102 7.13 -16.96 8.85
CA TRP A 102 7.98 -17.83 8.05
C TRP A 102 7.48 -19.27 8.04
N THR A 103 6.86 -19.75 9.12
CA THR A 103 6.52 -21.17 9.28
C THR A 103 5.22 -21.34 10.05
N GLU A 104 4.47 -22.43 9.83
CA GLU A 104 3.32 -22.81 10.66
C GLU A 104 3.73 -23.20 12.09
N ASN A 105 5.02 -23.45 12.31
CA ASN A 105 5.54 -23.81 13.62
C ASN A 105 5.60 -22.57 14.54
N GLY A 106 4.72 -22.52 15.52
CA GLY A 106 4.68 -21.43 16.48
C GLY A 106 3.41 -21.45 17.30
N ILE A 107 3.15 -20.34 17.98
CA ILE A 107 2.03 -20.20 18.91
C ILE A 107 1.22 -18.98 18.51
N TRP A 108 -0.09 -19.16 18.37
CA TRP A 108 -1.05 -18.07 18.22
C TRP A 108 -1.48 -17.55 19.59
N SER A 109 -1.66 -16.23 19.71
CA SER A 109 -2.26 -15.63 20.90
C SER A 109 -3.69 -16.12 21.15
N ASP A 110 -4.41 -16.50 20.09
CA ASP A 110 -5.67 -17.22 20.15
C ASP A 110 -5.52 -18.58 19.43
N ALA A 111 -5.06 -19.58 20.17
CA ALA A 111 -4.79 -20.91 19.65
C ALA A 111 -6.04 -21.64 19.17
N ALA A 112 -7.21 -21.39 19.79
CA ALA A 112 -8.46 -22.07 19.46
C ALA A 112 -8.95 -21.72 18.05
N HIS A 113 -8.79 -20.46 17.64
CA HIS A 113 -9.20 -19.99 16.31
C HIS A 113 -8.04 -19.80 15.34
N ARG A 114 -6.79 -20.12 15.76
CA ARG A 114 -5.54 -19.89 15.00
C ARG A 114 -5.46 -18.44 14.49
N SER A 115 -5.67 -17.50 15.40
CA SER A 115 -5.80 -16.07 15.08
C SER A 115 -5.02 -15.17 16.05
N GLY A 116 -4.93 -13.88 15.72
CA GLY A 116 -4.24 -12.88 16.54
C GLY A 116 -2.75 -12.72 16.24
N TYR A 117 -1.91 -12.58 17.27
CA TYR A 117 -0.46 -12.49 17.10
C TYR A 117 0.16 -13.88 17.00
N PHE A 118 1.15 -14.05 16.12
CA PHE A 118 1.89 -15.30 15.96
C PHE A 118 3.32 -15.15 16.44
N THR A 119 3.76 -16.05 17.32
CA THR A 119 5.16 -16.19 17.73
C THR A 119 5.76 -17.40 17.05
N GLY A 120 6.65 -17.17 16.08
CA GLY A 120 7.31 -18.24 15.32
C GLY A 120 8.35 -19.01 16.12
N SER A 121 8.46 -20.31 15.85
CA SER A 121 9.53 -21.16 16.37
C SER A 121 10.82 -20.97 15.56
N THR A 122 11.97 -21.05 16.23
CA THR A 122 13.29 -21.09 15.58
C THR A 122 13.70 -22.49 15.12
N GLU A 123 12.90 -23.52 15.42
CA GLU A 123 13.16 -24.88 14.97
C GLU A 123 12.86 -25.03 13.47
N LEU A 124 13.91 -25.32 12.70
CA LEU A 124 13.80 -25.64 11.28
C LEU A 124 13.18 -27.03 11.11
N LYS A 125 12.06 -27.10 10.39
CA LYS A 125 11.40 -28.36 10.00
C LYS A 125 11.36 -28.47 8.47
N GLU A 126 10.28 -29.03 7.93
CA GLU A 126 10.06 -29.15 6.49
C GLU A 126 10.27 -27.82 5.74
N PRO A 127 10.81 -27.84 4.52
CA PRO A 127 10.99 -26.66 3.70
C PRO A 127 9.70 -25.85 3.55
N ILE A 128 9.81 -24.54 3.78
CA ILE A 128 8.67 -23.61 3.72
C ILE A 128 8.30 -23.37 2.25
N LYS A 129 7.15 -23.88 1.84
CA LYS A 129 6.59 -23.62 0.50
C LYS A 129 5.69 -22.38 0.45
N TYR A 130 5.05 -22.04 1.58
CA TYR A 130 4.11 -20.94 1.67
C TYR A 130 4.54 -19.96 2.75
N ILE A 131 4.70 -18.69 2.38
CA ILE A 131 4.67 -17.61 3.36
C ILE A 131 3.22 -17.42 3.78
N LEU A 132 2.98 -17.43 5.09
CA LEU A 132 1.64 -17.40 5.65
C LEU A 132 1.28 -15.99 6.05
N ALA A 133 0.72 -15.30 5.08
CA ALA A 133 0.09 -14.01 5.24
C ALA A 133 -1.27 -14.16 5.91
N TYR A 134 -1.59 -13.29 6.85
CA TYR A 134 -2.93 -13.19 7.39
C TYR A 134 -3.30 -11.73 7.69
N ALA A 135 -4.60 -11.45 7.54
CA ALA A 135 -5.13 -10.14 7.82
C ALA A 135 -5.02 -9.84 9.31
N LEU A 136 -4.45 -8.68 9.66
CA LEU A 136 -4.53 -8.20 11.03
C LEU A 136 -5.99 -7.86 11.35
N PRO A 137 -6.57 -8.37 12.45
CA PRO A 137 -7.91 -8.01 12.84
C PRO A 137 -7.96 -6.50 13.18
N HIS A 138 -9.11 -5.87 12.95
CA HIS A 138 -9.34 -4.45 13.26
C HIS A 138 -8.48 -3.47 12.46
N ARG A 139 -8.05 -3.87 11.25
CA ARG A 139 -7.42 -2.98 10.26
C ARG A 139 -8.48 -2.28 9.39
N GLY A 140 -8.20 -1.05 8.96
CA GLY A 140 -9.04 -0.24 8.07
C GLY A 140 -8.18 0.46 7.02
N PHE A 141 -8.75 0.61 5.82
CA PHE A 141 -8.11 0.62 4.49
C PHE A 141 -6.94 1.59 4.26
N ALA A 142 -5.84 1.06 3.70
CA ALA A 142 -4.94 1.76 2.78
C ALA A 142 -4.61 0.81 1.63
N THR A 143 -5.19 1.07 0.45
CA THR A 143 -4.84 0.54 -0.90
C THR A 143 -4.74 -0.99 -1.11
N SER A 144 -5.02 -1.82 -0.10
CA SER A 144 -4.83 -3.28 -0.14
C SER A 144 -6.00 -4.07 -0.72
N GLY A 145 -7.10 -3.43 -1.15
CA GLY A 145 -8.31 -4.10 -1.64
C GLY A 145 -9.21 -4.71 -0.53
N ASP A 146 -8.90 -4.48 0.74
CA ASP A 146 -9.81 -4.78 1.86
C ASP A 146 -11.14 -3.99 1.80
N ARG A 147 -12.20 -4.48 2.43
CA ARG A 147 -13.43 -3.68 2.52
C ARG A 147 -13.32 -2.67 3.67
N PRO A 148 -13.86 -1.44 3.54
CA PRO A 148 -14.04 -0.55 4.67
C PRO A 148 -14.80 -1.25 5.80
N ILE A 149 -14.42 -1.01 7.06
CA ILE A 149 -15.18 -1.54 8.19
C ILE A 149 -16.51 -0.78 8.26
N GLN A 150 -17.61 -1.49 8.12
CA GLN A 150 -18.95 -0.92 8.13
C GLN A 150 -19.51 -0.81 9.56
N GLY A 151 -20.15 0.32 9.86
CA GLY A 151 -21.00 0.45 11.05
C GLY A 151 -22.29 -0.36 10.91
N PRO A 152 -22.93 -0.79 12.03
CA PRO A 152 -22.58 -0.50 13.42
C PRO A 152 -21.56 -1.48 14.03
N ASN A 153 -21.10 -2.48 13.28
CA ASN A 153 -20.26 -3.59 13.80
C ASN A 153 -18.78 -3.23 13.98
N LEU A 154 -18.41 -1.96 13.88
CA LEU A 154 -17.07 -1.50 14.18
C LEU A 154 -16.83 -1.59 15.69
N THR A 155 -16.05 -2.59 16.12
CA THR A 155 -15.64 -2.70 17.53
C THR A 155 -14.50 -1.73 17.84
N TYR A 156 -13.41 -1.79 17.07
CA TYR A 156 -12.31 -0.83 17.09
C TYR A 156 -11.49 -0.90 15.81
N TRP A 157 -10.65 0.11 15.59
CA TRP A 157 -9.64 0.18 14.54
C TRP A 157 -8.26 0.39 15.18
N LYS A 158 -7.21 -0.15 14.57
CA LYS A 158 -5.82 0.11 14.96
C LYS A 158 -4.97 0.48 13.75
N SER A 159 -4.08 1.43 13.97
CA SER A 159 -3.08 1.86 13.00
C SER A 159 -1.83 0.95 13.05
N ASN A 160 -0.79 1.23 12.25
CA ASN A 160 0.44 0.42 12.28
C ASN A 160 1.26 0.76 13.54
N PRO A 161 1.41 -0.16 14.51
CA PRO A 161 2.09 0.14 15.76
C PRO A 161 3.60 0.38 15.57
N TYR A 162 4.19 -0.15 14.49
CA TYR A 162 5.62 -0.08 14.23
C TYR A 162 6.10 1.26 13.66
N LEU A 163 5.17 2.18 13.37
CA LEU A 163 5.51 3.53 12.89
C LEU A 163 5.78 4.54 14.02
N THR A 164 5.64 4.11 15.27
CA THR A 164 5.93 4.96 16.43
C THR A 164 7.42 5.04 16.73
N SER A 165 7.85 6.14 17.32
CA SER A 165 9.22 6.45 17.74
C SER A 165 9.89 5.35 18.55
N ARG A 166 9.11 4.60 19.34
CA ARG A 166 9.59 3.43 20.09
C ARG A 166 10.24 2.36 19.18
N PHE A 167 9.76 2.22 17.95
CA PHE A 167 10.25 1.21 17.00
C PHE A 167 11.12 1.82 15.89
N THR A 168 10.81 3.04 15.43
CA THR A 168 11.55 3.69 14.34
C THR A 168 12.79 4.43 14.82
N GLY A 169 12.81 4.88 16.07
CA GLY A 169 13.83 5.82 16.59
C GLY A 169 13.65 7.26 16.08
N GLU A 170 12.61 7.53 15.29
CA GLU A 170 12.31 8.84 14.68
C GLU A 170 11.09 9.47 15.34
N SER A 171 10.89 10.78 15.17
CA SER A 171 9.69 11.45 15.69
C SER A 171 8.40 10.88 15.07
N ASP A 172 7.38 10.60 15.90
CA ASP A 172 6.03 10.22 15.43
C ASP A 172 5.46 11.20 14.40
N ALA A 173 5.85 12.48 14.45
CA ALA A 173 5.39 13.51 13.52
C ALA A 173 5.88 13.28 12.07
N LEU A 174 6.97 12.53 11.89
CA LEU A 174 7.45 12.10 10.56
C LEU A 174 6.65 10.91 10.01
N HIS A 175 5.88 10.25 10.87
CA HIS A 175 5.10 9.05 10.54
C HIS A 175 3.62 9.23 10.91
N PRO A 176 2.95 10.27 10.38
CA PRO A 176 1.56 10.53 10.72
C PRO A 176 0.70 9.34 10.34
N GLN A 177 -0.25 9.02 11.21
CA GLN A 177 -1.22 7.94 10.99
C GLN A 177 -2.61 8.55 10.94
N TRP A 178 -3.53 7.97 10.17
CA TRP A 178 -4.87 8.52 10.06
C TRP A 178 -5.95 7.46 9.85
N VAL A 179 -7.16 7.83 10.23
CA VAL A 179 -8.39 7.12 9.87
C VAL A 179 -9.32 8.10 9.16
N VAL A 180 -9.96 7.62 8.08
CA VAL A 180 -11.02 8.35 7.38
C VAL A 180 -12.35 7.66 7.64
N VAL A 181 -13.36 8.46 7.95
CA VAL A 181 -14.76 8.04 8.10
C VAL A 181 -15.56 8.57 6.91
N ASP A 182 -16.18 7.67 6.17
CA ASP A 182 -17.12 8.00 5.09
C ASP A 182 -18.56 7.97 5.63
N LEU A 183 -19.20 9.14 5.69
CA LEU A 183 -20.59 9.32 6.10
C LEU A 183 -21.61 8.89 5.02
N GLN A 184 -21.14 8.33 3.91
CA GLN A 184 -21.86 7.88 2.71
C GLN A 184 -22.48 9.00 1.87
N ALA A 185 -22.84 10.12 2.50
CA ALA A 185 -23.32 11.33 1.87
C ALA A 185 -22.86 12.55 2.66
N GLU A 186 -23.00 13.74 2.10
CA GLU A 186 -22.78 14.97 2.87
C GLU A 186 -23.73 15.05 4.06
N LYS A 187 -23.18 15.32 5.23
CA LYS A 187 -23.90 15.52 6.49
C LYS A 187 -23.37 16.74 7.22
N PRO A 188 -24.23 17.49 7.93
CA PRO A 188 -23.77 18.54 8.83
C PRO A 188 -23.08 17.93 10.07
N VAL A 189 -21.82 18.29 10.30
CA VAL A 189 -21.01 17.82 11.42
C VAL A 189 -20.58 19.00 12.30
N SER A 190 -20.84 18.92 13.61
CA SER A 190 -20.40 19.92 14.59
C SER A 190 -19.65 19.32 15.78
N ALA A 191 -19.66 17.99 15.92
CA ALA A 191 -19.03 17.29 17.04
C ALA A 191 -18.67 15.86 16.64
N VAL A 192 -17.69 15.29 17.35
CA VAL A 192 -17.32 13.88 17.27
C VAL A 192 -17.19 13.29 18.67
N ARG A 193 -17.49 12.01 18.81
CA ARG A 193 -17.20 11.23 20.02
C ARG A 193 -16.17 10.18 19.67
N LEU A 194 -15.02 10.22 20.34
CA LEU A 194 -13.90 9.32 20.14
C LEU A 194 -13.75 8.43 21.38
N THR A 195 -13.50 7.14 21.17
CA THR A 195 -13.21 6.18 22.23
C THR A 195 -11.82 5.61 22.01
N TRP A 196 -10.84 6.17 22.71
CA TRP A 196 -9.45 5.78 22.62
C TRP A 196 -9.13 4.56 23.49
N MET A 197 -8.38 3.61 22.91
CA MET A 197 -7.78 2.47 23.60
C MET A 197 -6.28 2.71 23.81
N ASN A 198 -5.59 1.85 24.57
CA ASN A 198 -4.13 1.95 24.72
C ASN A 198 -3.40 1.18 23.59
N PRO A 199 -2.40 1.78 22.92
CA PRO A 199 -1.99 3.19 22.99
C PRO A 199 -2.97 4.13 22.25
N TYR A 200 -2.97 5.42 22.62
CA TYR A 200 -3.84 6.45 22.06
C TYR A 200 -3.07 7.66 21.56
N ALA A 201 -3.66 8.44 20.66
CA ALA A 201 -3.03 9.66 20.17
C ALA A 201 -3.12 10.79 21.21
N THR A 202 -1.98 11.40 21.54
CA THR A 202 -1.88 12.57 22.45
C THR A 202 -1.87 13.89 21.69
N THR A 203 -1.44 13.87 20.42
CA THR A 203 -1.55 14.99 19.49
C THR A 203 -2.23 14.53 18.20
N TYR A 204 -3.37 15.13 17.87
CA TYR A 204 -4.14 14.81 16.68
C TYR A 204 -4.99 15.98 16.19
N GLN A 205 -5.44 15.88 14.94
CA GLN A 205 -6.34 16.83 14.31
C GLN A 205 -7.59 16.11 13.80
N VAL A 206 -8.75 16.76 13.94
CA VAL A 206 -9.99 16.35 13.29
C VAL A 206 -10.22 17.27 12.10
N GLU A 207 -10.34 16.65 10.94
CA GLU A 207 -10.39 17.31 9.64
C GLU A 207 -11.62 16.87 8.84
N TYR A 208 -12.01 17.68 7.87
CA TYR A 208 -13.03 17.39 6.88
C TYR A 208 -12.50 17.62 5.48
N TRP A 209 -13.10 16.93 4.50
CA TRP A 209 -12.71 17.08 3.09
C TRP A 209 -13.50 18.19 2.40
N ILE A 210 -12.83 18.97 1.57
CA ILE A 210 -13.45 19.88 0.60
C ILE A 210 -12.95 19.48 -0.79
N GLY A 211 -13.86 19.07 -1.68
CA GLY A 211 -13.55 18.74 -3.06
C GLY A 211 -14.20 17.44 -3.53
N ALA A 212 -13.73 16.93 -4.67
CA ALA A 212 -14.18 15.69 -5.28
C ALA A 212 -13.18 14.56 -5.04
N ASP A 213 -13.61 13.32 -5.29
CA ASP A 213 -12.73 12.14 -5.39
C ASP A 213 -11.78 11.94 -4.20
N ALA A 214 -12.27 12.20 -2.96
CA ALA A 214 -11.45 12.25 -1.74
C ALA A 214 -10.58 11.00 -1.48
N LEU A 215 -11.00 9.85 -2.00
CA LEU A 215 -10.38 8.54 -1.82
C LEU A 215 -9.98 7.91 -3.17
N ASP A 216 -9.85 8.71 -4.23
CA ASP A 216 -9.25 8.24 -5.47
C ASP A 216 -7.72 8.27 -5.33
N PHE A 217 -7.12 7.07 -5.26
CA PHE A 217 -5.69 6.88 -5.10
C PHE A 217 -4.96 6.69 -6.44
N ASP A 218 -5.69 6.49 -7.54
CA ASP A 218 -5.12 6.23 -8.86
C ASP A 218 -4.95 7.55 -9.63
N GLU A 219 -6.02 8.36 -9.72
CA GLU A 219 -5.96 9.71 -10.32
C GLU A 219 -5.50 10.78 -9.32
N GLY A 220 -5.56 10.45 -8.03
CA GLY A 220 -5.28 11.37 -6.94
C GLY A 220 -6.51 12.22 -6.55
N PRO A 221 -6.62 12.59 -5.26
CA PRO A 221 -7.82 13.26 -4.77
C PRO A 221 -7.89 14.72 -5.22
N LYS A 222 -9.08 15.20 -5.57
CA LYS A 222 -9.32 16.54 -6.15
C LYS A 222 -9.89 17.50 -5.11
N GLY A 223 -9.04 17.90 -4.16
CA GLY A 223 -9.46 18.76 -3.05
C GLY A 223 -8.42 18.85 -1.94
N GLU A 224 -8.87 19.22 -0.76
CA GLU A 224 -8.01 19.34 0.40
C GLU A 224 -8.71 18.97 1.71
N TRP A 225 -7.90 18.51 2.67
CA TRP A 225 -8.32 18.34 4.05
C TRP A 225 -8.22 19.68 4.77
N LYS A 226 -9.31 20.08 5.43
CA LYS A 226 -9.37 21.25 6.30
C LYS A 226 -9.59 20.85 7.74
N VAL A 227 -8.91 21.53 8.65
CA VAL A 227 -9.09 21.31 10.09
C VAL A 227 -10.36 22.00 10.55
N PHE A 228 -11.15 21.34 11.40
CA PHE A 228 -12.28 22.00 12.06
C PHE A 228 -11.79 23.15 12.96
N PRO A 229 -12.60 24.21 13.20
CA PRO A 229 -12.21 25.35 14.05
C PRO A 229 -11.65 24.97 15.42
N SER A 230 -12.23 23.95 16.07
CA SER A 230 -11.75 23.38 17.34
C SER A 230 -11.17 21.98 17.16
N GLY A 231 -10.61 21.71 15.98
CA GLY A 231 -10.16 20.39 15.55
C GLY A 231 -8.71 20.04 15.91
N VAL A 232 -7.91 20.96 16.46
CA VAL A 232 -6.52 20.69 16.86
C VAL A 232 -6.44 20.32 18.33
N LEU A 233 -5.94 19.12 18.63
CA LEU A 233 -5.82 18.59 19.98
C LEU A 233 -4.35 18.32 20.30
N LYS A 234 -3.91 18.80 21.46
CA LYS A 234 -2.57 18.59 22.03
C LYS A 234 -2.71 18.14 23.47
N ASN A 235 -1.79 17.29 23.94
CA ASN A 235 -1.81 16.71 25.29
C ASN A 235 -3.16 16.04 25.61
N ALA A 236 -3.77 15.40 24.62
CA ALA A 236 -5.06 14.73 24.79
C ALA A 236 -4.93 13.50 25.68
N SER A 237 -5.98 13.22 26.45
CA SER A 237 -6.11 12.01 27.24
C SER A 237 -6.78 10.89 26.46
N GLY A 238 -6.46 9.64 26.81
CA GLY A 238 -7.17 8.46 26.32
C GLY A 238 -8.60 8.35 26.86
N GLY A 239 -9.25 7.20 26.59
CA GLY A 239 -10.64 6.96 26.98
C GLY A 239 -11.66 7.61 26.06
N THR A 240 -12.88 7.82 26.58
CA THR A 240 -13.98 8.42 25.80
C THR A 240 -13.97 9.94 25.90
N VAL A 241 -13.90 10.63 24.76
CA VAL A 241 -13.97 12.09 24.67
C VAL A 241 -15.03 12.51 23.67
N THR A 242 -15.78 13.57 23.99
CA THR A 242 -16.70 14.23 23.07
C THR A 242 -16.17 15.61 22.75
N LEU A 243 -15.87 15.87 21.49
CA LEU A 243 -15.26 17.09 21.02
C LEU A 243 -16.30 17.91 20.25
N LYS A 244 -16.53 19.15 20.69
CA LYS A 244 -17.27 20.14 19.88
C LYS A 244 -16.29 20.75 18.87
N LEU A 245 -16.47 20.42 17.60
CA LEU A 245 -15.54 20.78 16.52
C LEU A 245 -15.80 22.17 15.95
N SER A 246 -17.05 22.62 15.95
CA SER A 246 -17.44 23.93 15.41
C SER A 246 -18.69 24.49 16.11
N GLY A 247 -18.83 25.82 16.09
CA GLY A 247 -20.06 26.49 16.53
C GLY A 247 -21.19 26.41 15.50
N VAL A 248 -20.82 26.38 14.21
CA VAL A 248 -21.73 26.19 13.07
C VAL A 248 -21.39 24.85 12.41
N PRO A 249 -22.36 23.94 12.19
CA PRO A 249 -22.09 22.67 11.54
C PRO A 249 -21.47 22.82 10.15
N VAL A 250 -20.48 21.99 9.84
CA VAL A 250 -19.82 21.93 8.53
C VAL A 250 -20.44 20.78 7.73
N SER A 251 -20.92 21.05 6.52
CA SER A 251 -21.39 19.98 5.61
C SER A 251 -20.18 19.27 5.01
N THR A 252 -20.06 17.96 5.24
CA THR A 252 -19.00 17.12 4.64
C THR A 252 -19.46 15.68 4.54
N ARG A 253 -18.93 14.92 3.58
CA ARG A 253 -19.06 13.46 3.52
C ARG A 253 -17.94 12.75 4.28
N PHE A 254 -16.72 13.29 4.26
CA PHE A 254 -15.55 12.64 4.83
C PHE A 254 -15.00 13.40 6.03
N LEU A 255 -14.66 12.63 7.06
CA LEU A 255 -13.94 13.10 8.24
C LEU A 255 -12.61 12.36 8.33
N ARG A 256 -11.55 13.03 8.73
CA ARG A 256 -10.25 12.40 9.01
C ARG A 256 -9.79 12.73 10.42
N ILE A 257 -9.25 11.74 11.11
CA ILE A 257 -8.49 11.94 12.35
C ILE A 257 -7.03 11.69 12.00
N LEU A 258 -6.24 12.77 11.96
CA LEU A 258 -4.81 12.75 11.68
C LEU A 258 -4.03 12.77 12.99
N MET A 259 -3.27 11.72 13.27
CA MET A 259 -2.54 11.51 14.52
C MET A 259 -1.04 11.68 14.26
N THR A 260 -0.36 12.45 15.10
CA THR A 260 1.06 12.79 14.94
C THR A 260 1.90 12.50 16.19
N GLN A 261 1.28 11.97 17.24
CA GLN A 261 1.95 11.57 18.48
C GLN A 261 1.08 10.59 19.28
N SER A 262 1.69 9.52 19.82
CA SER A 262 1.07 8.57 20.74
C SER A 262 1.76 8.49 22.10
#